data_AF-A0A958Z9E0-F1
#
_entry.id   AF-A0A958Z9E0-F1
#
_cell.length_a   1.000
_cell.length_b   1.000
_cell.length_c   1.000
_cell.angle_alpha   90.00
_cell.angle_beta   90.00
_cell.angle_gamma   90.00
#
_symmetry.space_group_name_H-M   'P 1'
#
loop_
_entity.id
_entity.type
_entity.pdbx_description
1 polymer ?
#
loop_
_entity_poly.entity_id
_entity_poly.type
_entity_poly.pdbx_seq_one_letter_code
_entity_poly.pdbx_strand_id
1 'polypeptide(L)'
;MGLFGKIFGKSNKIKVKFIDNLTGETISILKMTAEQLPESFSTPTMLHVQDEDWAVEEAVPEDSKDFVKSKNLVLKIRKVDRMNPNEIWFTMPTISNEFPRLSPKLKDTEFDLHIHEDVYRQKEFLRPEALAKIEIEFKGIKDIWANFSKKSDEYSLFRKTHVRKTIGKPSLEIHFNGLKSLLECTNEGQVIINNQRLQNGFSLETANTTYFGTLDHDHVRELCIAISNDKSILEILEINKVFNLVFVNWYYCDLIKS
;
A
#
# COMPACT_ATOMS: atom_id res chain seq x y z
N MET A 1 13.25 51.91 -40.66
CA MET A 1 14.48 51.18 -40.28
C MET A 1 14.05 49.84 -39.68
N GLY A 2 14.38 48.64 -40.18
CA GLY A 2 15.25 48.25 -41.28
C GLY A 2 14.73 46.97 -41.96
N LEU A 3 15.18 46.81 -43.20
CA LEU A 3 14.96 45.71 -44.14
C LEU A 3 15.66 44.40 -43.71
N PHE A 4 15.44 43.35 -44.52
CA PHE A 4 16.11 42.03 -44.64
C PHE A 4 15.37 40.90 -43.92
N GLY A 5 14.75 39.91 -44.57
CA GLY A 5 14.58 39.61 -45.99
C GLY A 5 13.83 38.27 -46.10
N LYS A 6 12.92 38.14 -47.07
CA LYS A 6 12.35 36.86 -47.52
C LYS A 6 13.49 35.97 -48.04
N ILE A 7 13.83 34.83 -47.40
CA ILE A 7 14.25 33.58 -48.07
C ILE A 7 13.97 32.38 -47.15
N PHE A 8 13.49 31.28 -47.74
CA PHE A 8 13.33 29.89 -47.25
C PHE A 8 11.92 29.43 -46.82
N GLY A 9 11.17 28.92 -47.80
CA GLY A 9 10.42 27.69 -47.59
C GLY A 9 11.39 26.51 -47.49
N LYS A 10 11.43 25.83 -46.33
CA LYS A 10 12.00 24.49 -46.07
C LYS A 10 11.39 23.98 -44.76
N SER A 11 10.80 22.80 -44.72
CA SER A 11 10.05 22.33 -43.54
C SER A 11 10.92 22.32 -42.27
N ASN A 12 10.53 23.07 -41.24
CA ASN A 12 11.25 23.18 -39.95
C ASN A 12 11.05 21.95 -39.05
N LYS A 13 10.93 20.75 -39.65
CA LYS A 13 10.61 19.52 -38.92
C LYS A 13 11.87 18.87 -38.36
N ILE A 14 11.81 18.47 -37.10
CA ILE A 14 12.81 17.72 -36.35
C ILE A 14 12.52 16.24 -36.55
N LYS A 15 13.55 15.44 -36.86
CA LYS A 15 13.45 13.99 -36.91
C LYS A 15 13.50 13.46 -35.48
N VAL A 16 12.39 12.91 -35.00
CA VAL A 16 12.26 12.33 -33.66
C VAL A 16 12.28 10.81 -33.80
N LYS A 17 13.28 10.17 -33.20
CA LYS A 17 13.40 8.71 -33.15
C LYS A 17 12.97 8.21 -31.77
N PHE A 18 11.97 7.35 -31.73
CA PHE A 18 11.49 6.71 -30.52
C PHE A 18 12.14 5.33 -30.40
N ILE A 19 12.79 5.08 -29.28
CA ILE A 19 13.47 3.82 -28.96
C ILE A 19 12.83 3.26 -27.69
N ASP A 20 12.43 2.00 -27.71
CA ASP A 20 12.02 1.32 -26.49
C ASP A 20 13.24 1.17 -25.56
N ASN A 21 13.19 1.73 -24.36
CA ASN A 21 14.32 1.68 -23.44
C ASN A 21 14.56 0.27 -22.86
N LEU A 22 13.55 -0.62 -22.91
CA LEU A 22 13.67 -2.00 -22.48
C LEU A 22 14.35 -2.88 -23.54
N THR A 23 13.91 -2.80 -24.79
CA THR A 23 14.40 -3.69 -25.86
C THR A 23 15.50 -3.08 -26.72
N GLY A 24 15.65 -1.74 -26.69
CA GLY A 24 16.55 -0.99 -27.57
C GLY A 24 16.05 -0.89 -29.01
N GLU A 25 14.86 -1.42 -29.31
CA GLU A 25 14.29 -1.40 -30.66
C GLU A 25 13.75 -0.02 -31.02
N THR A 26 13.84 0.32 -32.31
CA THR A 26 13.23 1.56 -32.80
C THR A 26 11.75 1.33 -33.02
N ILE A 27 10.93 1.93 -32.16
CA ILE A 27 9.47 1.85 -32.25
C ILE A 27 8.99 2.62 -33.49
N SER A 28 9.43 3.87 -33.64
CA SER A 28 9.05 4.70 -34.78
C SER A 28 10.01 5.88 -35.00
N ILE A 29 9.92 6.48 -36.18
CA ILE A 29 10.59 7.74 -36.51
C ILE A 29 9.55 8.70 -37.08
N LEU A 30 9.34 9.82 -36.39
CA LEU A 30 8.39 10.86 -36.80
C LEU A 30 9.10 12.16 -37.14
N LYS A 31 8.39 13.05 -37.84
CA LYS A 31 8.84 14.42 -38.11
C LYS A 31 7.91 15.39 -37.40
N MET A 32 8.40 16.00 -36.32
CA MET A 32 7.63 16.90 -35.46
C MET A 32 8.13 18.34 -35.62
N THR A 33 7.27 19.33 -35.45
CA THR A 33 7.69 20.74 -35.35
C THR A 33 8.14 21.05 -33.93
N ALA A 34 8.85 22.17 -33.74
CA ALA A 34 9.35 22.56 -32.43
C ALA A 34 8.21 22.79 -31.43
N GLU A 35 7.06 23.27 -31.91
CA GLU A 35 5.85 23.55 -31.12
C GLU A 35 5.15 22.28 -30.64
N GLN A 36 5.48 21.12 -31.21
CA GLN A 36 4.94 19.81 -30.79
C GLN A 36 5.82 19.12 -29.73
N LEU A 37 6.94 19.74 -29.33
CA LEU A 37 7.90 19.21 -28.37
C LEU A 37 8.03 20.19 -27.19
N PRO A 38 8.29 19.70 -25.97
CA PRO A 38 8.53 20.56 -24.84
C PRO A 38 9.84 21.34 -25.00
N GLU A 39 10.00 22.43 -24.24
CA GLU A 39 11.25 23.19 -24.24
C GLU A 39 12.45 22.37 -23.72
N SER A 40 12.19 21.40 -22.85
CA SER A 40 13.17 20.48 -22.26
C SER A 40 12.49 19.18 -21.82
N PHE A 41 13.22 18.07 -21.85
CA PHE A 41 12.79 16.76 -21.32
C PHE A 41 13.33 16.47 -19.90
N SER A 42 13.87 17.49 -19.21
CA SER A 42 14.30 17.42 -17.80
C SER A 42 13.18 17.09 -16.81
N THR A 43 11.94 17.25 -17.22
CA THR A 43 10.76 16.91 -16.41
C THR A 43 10.08 15.65 -16.94
N PRO A 44 9.47 14.83 -16.05
CA PRO A 44 8.74 13.64 -16.48
C PRO A 44 7.71 13.99 -17.55
N THR A 45 7.91 13.44 -18.75
CA THR A 45 7.09 13.74 -19.92
C THR A 45 6.43 12.45 -20.40
N MET A 46 5.12 12.50 -20.62
CA MET A 46 4.38 11.42 -21.28
C MET A 46 4.06 11.82 -22.72
N LEU A 47 4.19 10.86 -23.63
CA LEU A 47 3.88 11.02 -25.05
C LEU A 47 2.84 10.00 -25.47
N HIS A 48 1.91 10.44 -26.30
CA HIS A 48 0.92 9.59 -26.93
C HIS A 48 1.39 9.26 -28.35
N VAL A 49 1.76 8.00 -28.60
CA VAL A 49 2.33 7.54 -29.87
C VAL A 49 1.63 6.23 -30.27
N GLN A 50 1.01 6.20 -31.45
CA GLN A 50 0.32 5.03 -32.00
C GLN A 50 -0.76 4.45 -31.07
N ASP A 51 -1.63 5.31 -30.52
CA ASP A 51 -2.70 4.96 -29.57
C ASP A 51 -2.22 4.41 -28.21
N GLU A 52 -0.93 4.48 -27.95
CA GLU A 52 -0.31 4.04 -26.69
C GLU A 52 0.33 5.21 -25.95
N ASP A 53 0.32 5.14 -24.62
CA ASP A 53 0.97 6.13 -23.76
C ASP A 53 2.36 5.63 -23.38
N TRP A 54 3.35 6.50 -23.54
CA TRP A 54 4.76 6.21 -23.32
C TRP A 54 5.35 7.25 -22.38
N ALA A 55 6.12 6.81 -21.39
CA ALA A 55 6.93 7.69 -20.56
C ALA A 55 8.29 7.93 -21.23
N VAL A 56 8.74 9.18 -21.30
CA VAL A 56 10.10 9.51 -21.72
C VAL A 56 11.04 9.26 -20.55
N GLU A 57 11.96 8.32 -20.71
CA GLU A 57 12.98 8.00 -19.71
C GLU A 57 14.32 8.70 -20.01
N GLU A 58 14.61 8.98 -21.30
CA GLU A 58 15.82 9.70 -21.71
C GLU A 58 15.58 10.46 -23.01
N ALA A 59 16.19 11.64 -23.16
CA ALA A 59 16.16 12.45 -24.37
C ALA A 59 17.56 12.91 -24.79
N VAL A 60 17.90 12.73 -26.07
CA VAL A 60 19.20 13.10 -26.62
C VAL A 60 19.02 13.88 -27.93
N PRO A 61 19.35 15.18 -27.97
CA PRO A 61 19.66 16.05 -26.82
C PRO A 61 18.40 16.37 -25.99
N GLU A 62 18.59 16.75 -24.73
CA GLU A 62 17.50 16.99 -23.76
C GLU A 62 16.78 18.33 -23.98
N ASP A 63 17.51 19.36 -24.41
CA ASP A 63 16.99 20.72 -24.55
C ASP A 63 16.64 21.11 -25.98
N SER A 64 15.56 21.89 -26.11
CA SER A 64 15.02 22.32 -27.41
C SER A 64 15.99 23.09 -28.28
N LYS A 65 16.84 23.93 -27.69
CA LYS A 65 17.85 24.67 -28.44
C LYS A 65 18.75 23.74 -29.25
N ASP A 66 19.07 22.57 -28.70
CA ASP A 66 19.98 21.62 -29.31
C ASP A 66 19.30 20.74 -30.36
N PHE A 67 18.12 20.18 -30.09
CA PHE A 67 17.43 19.36 -31.08
C PHE A 67 16.78 20.18 -32.21
N VAL A 68 16.40 21.43 -31.95
CA VAL A 68 15.94 22.36 -33.00
C VAL A 68 17.09 22.72 -33.93
N LYS A 69 18.30 22.89 -33.39
CA LYS A 69 19.51 23.18 -34.17
C LYS A 69 20.00 21.96 -34.94
N SER A 70 20.07 20.79 -34.29
CA SER A 70 20.55 19.55 -34.88
C SER A 70 19.56 18.91 -35.85
N LYS A 71 18.27 19.29 -35.76
CA LYS A 71 17.12 18.65 -36.45
C LYS A 71 16.95 17.17 -36.13
N ASN A 72 17.55 16.70 -35.03
CA ASN A 72 17.48 15.31 -34.58
C ASN A 72 17.23 15.26 -33.07
N LEU A 73 16.30 14.40 -32.67
CA LEU A 73 15.99 14.08 -31.29
C LEU A 73 15.81 12.57 -31.17
N VAL A 74 16.45 11.95 -30.19
CA VAL A 74 16.24 10.55 -29.83
C VAL A 74 15.58 10.53 -28.47
N LEU A 75 14.42 9.87 -28.37
CA LEU A 75 13.71 9.65 -27.12
C LEU A 75 13.76 8.17 -26.81
N LYS A 76 14.34 7.82 -25.66
CA LYS A 76 14.17 6.49 -25.08
C LYS A 76 12.92 6.52 -24.22
N ILE A 77 11.98 5.66 -24.56
CA ILE A 77 10.65 5.66 -23.99
C ILE A 77 10.31 4.27 -23.45
N ARG A 78 9.44 4.22 -22.46
CA ARG A 78 8.88 2.97 -21.92
C ARG A 78 7.36 3.02 -21.99
N LYS A 79 6.75 1.92 -22.42
CA LYS A 79 5.29 1.80 -22.47
C LYS A 79 4.72 1.96 -21.07
N VAL A 80 3.72 2.81 -20.93
CA VAL A 80 2.97 2.94 -19.68
C VAL A 80 1.95 1.80 -19.64
N ASP A 81 2.24 0.77 -18.86
CA ASP A 81 1.30 -0.32 -18.63
C ASP A 81 0.18 0.18 -17.70
N ARG A 82 -1.02 0.36 -18.26
CA ARG A 82 -2.21 0.73 -17.50
C ARG A 82 -2.99 -0.54 -17.18
N MET A 83 -2.84 -1.07 -15.97
CA MET A 83 -3.75 -2.11 -15.49
C MET A 83 -5.17 -1.54 -15.41
N ASN A 84 -6.13 -2.28 -15.98
CA ASN A 84 -7.53 -2.03 -15.75
C ASN A 84 -7.83 -2.22 -14.26
N PRO A 85 -8.34 -1.22 -13.52
CA PRO A 85 -8.66 -1.38 -12.10
C PRO A 85 -9.67 -2.51 -11.85
N ASN A 86 -10.51 -2.83 -12.84
CA ASN A 86 -11.46 -3.94 -12.77
C ASN A 86 -10.80 -5.32 -12.93
N GLU A 87 -9.50 -5.39 -13.22
CA GLU A 87 -8.71 -6.61 -13.29
C GLU A 87 -7.88 -6.84 -12.03
N ILE A 88 -7.83 -5.87 -11.12
CA ILE A 88 -7.16 -6.01 -9.83
C ILE A 88 -8.00 -6.92 -8.94
N TRP A 89 -7.33 -7.90 -8.34
CA TRP A 89 -7.87 -8.76 -7.32
C TRP A 89 -7.18 -8.47 -5.99
N PHE A 90 -7.97 -8.32 -4.93
CA PHE A 90 -7.49 -8.16 -3.57
C PHE A 90 -7.27 -9.54 -2.94
N THR A 91 -6.32 -9.61 -2.01
CA THR A 91 -6.03 -10.80 -1.20
C THR A 91 -6.86 -10.86 0.09
N MET A 92 -7.54 -9.76 0.43
CA MET A 92 -8.35 -9.64 1.65
C MET A 92 -9.79 -9.20 1.36
N PRO A 93 -10.78 -9.81 2.05
CA PRO A 93 -12.18 -9.43 1.90
C PRO A 93 -12.50 -8.10 2.58
N THR A 94 -11.62 -7.62 3.45
CA THR A 94 -11.84 -6.42 4.24
C THR A 94 -10.55 -5.72 4.63
N ILE A 95 -10.63 -4.41 4.89
CA ILE A 95 -9.55 -3.59 5.41
C ILE A 95 -10.07 -2.60 6.45
N SER A 96 -9.23 -2.27 7.42
CA SER A 96 -9.47 -1.18 8.37
C SER A 96 -9.56 0.16 7.64
N ASN A 97 -10.51 1.03 8.01
CA ASN A 97 -10.52 2.41 7.52
C ASN A 97 -9.54 3.30 8.30
N GLU A 98 -9.11 2.86 9.48
CA GLU A 98 -8.08 3.52 10.26
C GLU A 98 -6.70 3.18 9.70
N PHE A 99 -5.92 4.22 9.42
CA PHE A 99 -4.53 4.11 8.98
C PHE A 99 -3.59 4.08 10.19
N PRO A 100 -2.56 3.21 10.18
CA PRO A 100 -1.53 3.23 11.21
C PRO A 100 -0.80 4.57 11.15
N ARG A 101 -0.57 5.18 12.32
CA ARG A 101 0.30 6.36 12.39
C ARG A 101 1.75 5.90 12.40
N LEU A 102 2.54 6.37 11.45
CA LEU A 102 3.93 5.94 11.29
C LEU A 102 4.90 7.04 11.72
N SER A 103 6.07 6.62 12.18
CA SER A 103 7.19 7.46 12.61
C SER A 103 8.49 6.90 12.00
N PRO A 104 9.54 7.73 11.83
CA PRO A 104 10.84 7.23 11.40
C PRO A 104 11.28 6.04 12.26
N LYS A 105 11.81 5.03 11.59
CA LYS A 105 12.31 3.82 12.24
C LYS A 105 13.44 4.18 13.20
N LEU A 106 13.47 3.53 14.37
CA LEU A 106 14.62 3.59 15.27
C LEU A 106 15.71 2.60 14.79
N LYS A 107 16.73 2.34 15.61
CA LYS A 107 17.62 1.22 15.33
C LYS A 107 16.82 -0.09 15.39
N ASP A 108 17.18 -1.00 14.48
CA ASP A 108 16.67 -2.37 14.48
C ASP A 108 16.86 -3.00 15.85
N THR A 109 15.85 -3.73 16.31
CA THR A 109 15.95 -4.65 17.44
C THR A 109 16.04 -6.09 16.96
N GLU A 110 16.40 -7.02 17.84
CA GLU A 110 16.44 -8.45 17.52
C GLU A 110 15.04 -9.01 17.20
N PHE A 111 13.97 -8.37 17.72
CA PHE A 111 12.58 -8.79 17.57
C PHE A 111 11.69 -7.67 17.00
N ASP A 112 12.09 -7.08 15.89
CA ASP A 112 11.19 -6.18 15.17
C ASP A 112 10.16 -6.99 14.36
N LEU A 113 8.87 -6.73 14.60
CA LEU A 113 7.78 -7.33 13.87
C LEU A 113 7.52 -6.55 12.58
N HIS A 114 7.69 -7.20 11.43
CA HIS A 114 7.34 -6.63 10.13
C HIS A 114 5.95 -7.09 9.70
N ILE A 115 5.04 -6.13 9.45
CA ILE A 115 3.72 -6.41 8.87
C ILE A 115 3.46 -5.53 7.66
N HIS A 116 2.62 -6.02 6.76
CA HIS A 116 2.08 -5.21 5.68
C HIS A 116 0.91 -4.35 6.20
N GLU A 117 0.65 -3.21 5.54
CA GLU A 117 -0.34 -2.23 5.99
C GLU A 117 -1.78 -2.76 5.99
N ASP A 118 -2.11 -3.68 5.08
CA ASP A 118 -3.43 -4.31 4.98
C ASP A 118 -3.73 -5.30 6.13
N VAL A 119 -2.69 -5.79 6.81
CA VAL A 119 -2.79 -6.66 8.01
C VAL A 119 -3.16 -5.84 9.25
N TYR A 120 -2.94 -4.52 9.22
CA TYR A 120 -3.21 -3.66 10.37
C TYR A 120 -4.68 -3.79 10.82
N ARG A 121 -4.86 -4.17 12.10
CA ARG A 121 -6.15 -4.41 12.75
C ARG A 121 -7.05 -5.43 12.05
N GLN A 122 -6.50 -6.44 11.36
CA GLN A 122 -7.30 -7.56 10.82
C GLN A 122 -7.69 -8.60 11.87
N LYS A 123 -6.88 -8.73 12.92
CA LYS A 123 -7.12 -9.58 14.08
C LYS A 123 -6.92 -8.72 15.31
N GLU A 124 -7.98 -8.30 15.96
CA GLU A 124 -7.92 -7.30 17.04
C GLU A 124 -8.80 -7.64 18.24
N PHE A 125 -8.41 -7.11 19.39
CA PHE A 125 -9.21 -7.13 20.60
C PHE A 125 -10.03 -5.84 20.71
N LEU A 126 -11.30 -5.99 21.04
CA LEU A 126 -12.26 -4.89 21.22
C LEU A 126 -13.00 -5.06 22.54
N ARG A 127 -13.59 -3.97 23.02
CA ARG A 127 -14.49 -4.04 24.18
C ARG A 127 -15.86 -4.60 23.76
N PRO A 128 -16.60 -5.29 24.64
CA PRO A 128 -17.92 -5.86 24.35
C PRO A 128 -18.94 -4.85 23.80
N GLU A 129 -18.82 -3.55 24.10
CA GLU A 129 -19.70 -2.51 23.57
C GLU A 129 -19.59 -2.38 22.04
N ALA A 130 -18.52 -2.90 21.43
CA ALA A 130 -18.35 -2.92 19.98
C ALA A 130 -19.20 -4.00 19.27
N LEU A 131 -19.83 -4.94 19.98
CA LEU A 131 -20.54 -6.09 19.38
C LEU A 131 -21.55 -5.69 18.31
N ALA A 132 -22.37 -4.67 18.56
CA ALA A 132 -23.34 -4.20 17.56
C ALA A 132 -22.67 -3.68 16.28
N LYS A 133 -21.49 -3.04 16.41
CA LYS A 133 -20.71 -2.53 15.27
C LYS A 133 -19.99 -3.66 14.55
N ILE A 134 -19.48 -4.65 15.27
CA ILE A 134 -18.86 -5.86 14.70
C ILE A 134 -19.85 -6.56 13.76
N GLU A 135 -21.10 -6.73 14.17
CA GLU A 135 -22.14 -7.35 13.34
C GLU A 135 -22.44 -6.55 12.06
N ILE A 136 -22.42 -5.21 12.14
CA ILE A 136 -22.59 -4.34 10.97
C ILE A 136 -21.45 -4.58 9.97
N GLU A 137 -20.20 -4.62 10.44
CA GLU A 137 -19.05 -4.89 9.56
C GLU A 137 -19.08 -6.31 9.02
N PHE A 138 -19.38 -7.31 9.84
CA PHE A 138 -19.50 -8.71 9.43
C PHE A 138 -20.51 -8.89 8.30
N LYS A 139 -21.63 -8.15 8.31
CA LYS A 139 -22.59 -8.18 7.20
C LYS A 139 -21.94 -7.75 5.87
N GLY A 140 -21.15 -6.67 5.88
CA GLY A 140 -20.43 -6.20 4.69
C GLY A 140 -19.36 -7.18 4.23
N ILE A 141 -18.60 -7.75 5.16
CA ILE A 141 -17.54 -8.72 4.86
C ILE A 141 -18.12 -10.02 4.29
N LYS A 142 -19.23 -10.52 4.86
CA LYS A 142 -19.95 -11.69 4.35
C LYS A 142 -20.50 -11.47 2.94
N ASP A 143 -20.92 -10.25 2.60
CA ASP A 143 -21.32 -9.89 1.23
C ASP A 143 -20.13 -9.99 0.25
N ILE A 144 -18.94 -9.55 0.65
CA ILE A 144 -17.71 -9.71 -0.15
C ILE A 144 -17.41 -11.18 -0.40
N TRP A 145 -17.49 -12.02 0.64
CA TRP A 145 -17.30 -13.46 0.49
C TRP A 145 -18.33 -14.10 -0.45
N ALA A 146 -19.60 -13.74 -0.32
CA ALA A 146 -20.67 -14.35 -1.10
C ALA A 146 -20.66 -13.93 -2.58
N ASN A 147 -20.39 -12.65 -2.85
CA ASN A 147 -20.68 -12.05 -4.16
C ASN A 147 -19.44 -11.59 -4.93
N PHE A 148 -18.29 -11.43 -4.25
CA PHE A 148 -17.10 -10.83 -4.86
C PHE A 148 -15.83 -11.67 -4.67
N SER A 149 -15.94 -12.90 -4.15
CA SER A 149 -14.79 -13.80 -3.98
C SER A 149 -14.65 -14.80 -5.13
N LYS A 150 -13.42 -15.20 -5.38
CA LYS A 150 -13.04 -16.37 -6.19
C LYS A 150 -12.12 -17.23 -5.34
N LYS A 151 -12.55 -18.46 -5.06
CA LYS A 151 -11.78 -19.43 -4.28
C LYS A 151 -10.97 -20.33 -5.21
N SER A 152 -9.72 -20.57 -4.87
CA SER A 152 -8.94 -21.73 -5.30
C SER A 152 -8.72 -22.65 -4.10
N ASP A 153 -8.07 -23.80 -4.31
CA ASP A 153 -7.73 -24.72 -3.22
C ASP A 153 -6.71 -24.13 -2.23
N GLU A 154 -5.91 -23.15 -2.66
CA GLU A 154 -4.81 -22.58 -1.88
C GLU A 154 -5.09 -21.16 -1.36
N TYR A 155 -5.92 -20.38 -2.07
CA TYR A 155 -6.13 -18.97 -1.73
C TYR A 155 -7.50 -18.45 -2.17
N SER A 156 -7.92 -17.34 -1.55
CA SER A 156 -9.11 -16.61 -1.95
C SER A 156 -8.72 -15.23 -2.46
N LEU A 157 -9.27 -14.86 -3.62
CA LEU A 157 -9.11 -13.54 -4.21
C LEU A 157 -10.46 -12.82 -4.24
N PHE A 158 -10.44 -11.50 -4.16
CA PHE A 158 -11.65 -10.69 -4.11
C PHE A 158 -11.64 -9.58 -5.17
N ARG A 159 -12.77 -9.36 -5.84
CA ARG A 159 -12.96 -8.22 -6.76
C ARG A 159 -13.25 -6.91 -6.03
N LYS A 160 -13.65 -7.00 -4.78
CA LYS A 160 -13.97 -5.87 -3.89
C LYS A 160 -13.51 -6.20 -2.48
N THR A 161 -13.28 -5.15 -1.70
CA THR A 161 -12.90 -5.23 -0.29
C THR A 161 -13.86 -4.36 0.50
N HIS A 162 -14.35 -4.87 1.63
CA HIS A 162 -15.18 -4.12 2.56
C HIS A 162 -14.31 -3.26 3.48
N VAL A 163 -14.47 -1.94 3.40
CA VAL A 163 -13.75 -0.98 4.26
C VAL A 163 -14.51 -0.79 5.56
N ARG A 164 -13.93 -1.18 6.70
CA ARG A 164 -14.58 -1.13 8.02
C ARG A 164 -14.57 0.28 8.57
N LYS A 165 -15.74 0.90 8.76
CA LYS A 165 -15.87 2.34 9.10
C LYS A 165 -16.53 2.61 10.45
N THR A 166 -17.20 1.62 11.03
CA THR A 166 -18.07 1.79 12.21
C THR A 166 -17.37 1.50 13.53
N ILE A 167 -16.31 0.69 13.51
CA ILE A 167 -15.55 0.27 14.70
C ILE A 167 -14.92 1.49 15.37
N GLY A 168 -14.18 2.30 14.61
CA GLY A 168 -13.43 3.42 15.16
C GLY A 168 -12.21 2.93 15.95
N LYS A 169 -11.76 3.78 16.88
CA LYS A 169 -10.63 3.45 17.77
C LYS A 169 -11.05 2.45 18.86
N PRO A 170 -10.30 1.36 19.10
CA PRO A 170 -10.58 0.40 20.17
C PRO A 170 -10.60 1.05 21.56
N SER A 171 -9.63 1.94 21.82
CA SER A 171 -9.45 2.65 23.09
C SER A 171 -9.47 1.69 24.29
N LEU A 172 -8.61 0.68 24.22
CA LEU A 172 -8.39 -0.25 25.32
C LEU A 172 -7.74 0.49 26.52
N GLU A 173 -7.90 -0.11 27.70
CA GLU A 173 -7.39 0.39 28.99
C GLU A 173 -6.69 -0.77 29.71
N ILE A 174 -5.62 -1.30 29.12
CA ILE A 174 -4.88 -2.43 29.70
C ILE A 174 -3.49 -1.94 30.10
N HIS A 175 -3.13 -2.08 31.37
CA HIS A 175 -1.78 -1.75 31.82
C HIS A 175 -0.76 -2.68 31.16
N PHE A 176 0.25 -2.13 30.48
CA PHE A 176 1.14 -2.88 29.61
C PHE A 176 1.91 -3.99 30.34
N ASN A 177 2.39 -3.72 31.56
CA ASN A 177 3.04 -4.76 32.37
C ASN A 177 2.06 -5.87 32.79
N GLY A 178 0.78 -5.55 32.99
CA GLY A 178 -0.24 -6.56 33.31
C GLY A 178 -0.48 -7.50 32.13
N LEU A 179 -0.52 -6.95 30.91
CA LEU A 179 -0.58 -7.76 29.69
C LEU A 179 0.65 -8.66 29.54
N LYS A 180 1.86 -8.11 29.74
CA LYS A 180 3.11 -8.89 29.63
C LYS A 180 3.19 -10.02 30.65
N SER A 181 2.79 -9.75 31.90
CA SER A 181 2.76 -10.77 32.95
C SER A 181 1.74 -11.87 32.67
N LEU A 182 0.57 -11.52 32.10
CA LEU A 182 -0.44 -12.52 31.73
C LEU A 182 0.05 -13.44 30.62
N LEU A 183 0.75 -12.89 29.63
CA LEU A 183 1.17 -13.60 28.42
C LEU A 183 2.52 -14.31 28.52
N GLU A 184 3.25 -14.14 29.63
CA GLU A 184 4.60 -14.68 29.82
C GLU A 184 5.52 -14.36 28.63
N CYS A 185 5.52 -13.10 28.18
CA CYS A 185 6.19 -12.70 26.94
C CYS A 185 7.69 -13.03 26.94
N THR A 186 8.17 -13.61 25.84
CA THR A 186 9.58 -13.97 25.65
C THR A 186 10.38 -12.83 25.03
N ASN A 187 9.78 -12.09 24.10
CA ASN A 187 10.41 -10.98 23.39
C ASN A 187 9.49 -9.75 23.31
N GLU A 188 10.09 -8.57 23.25
CA GLU A 188 9.43 -7.28 23.07
C GLU A 188 10.18 -6.48 22.01
N GLY A 189 9.46 -5.82 21.10
CA GLY A 189 10.09 -5.05 20.04
C GLY A 189 9.17 -4.02 19.38
N GLN A 190 9.53 -3.60 18.17
CA GLN A 190 8.81 -2.59 17.41
C GLN A 190 7.94 -3.22 16.33
N VAL A 191 6.93 -2.47 15.87
CA VAL A 191 6.16 -2.84 14.68
C VAL A 191 6.64 -1.99 13.51
N ILE A 192 7.06 -2.64 12.43
CA ILE A 192 7.54 -2.02 11.21
C ILE A 192 6.52 -2.23 10.10
N ILE A 193 6.06 -1.13 9.51
CA ILE A 193 5.11 -1.08 8.40
C ILE A 193 5.73 -0.18 7.33
N ASN A 194 5.89 -0.68 6.10
CA ASN A 194 6.50 0.07 4.99
C ASN A 194 7.86 0.72 5.35
N ASN A 195 8.71 -0.02 6.08
CA ASN A 195 10.00 0.43 6.59
C ASN A 195 9.95 1.66 7.55
N GLN A 196 8.78 1.92 8.12
CA GLN A 196 8.56 2.93 9.16
C GLN A 196 8.03 2.25 10.42
N ARG A 197 8.27 2.86 11.58
CA ARG A 197 7.82 2.34 12.86
C ARG A 197 6.39 2.80 13.15
N LEU A 198 5.51 1.90 13.58
CA LEU A 198 4.22 2.26 14.14
C LEU A 198 4.42 3.19 15.35
N GLN A 199 3.81 4.38 15.30
CA GLN A 199 3.91 5.37 16.35
C GLN A 199 3.33 4.82 17.66
N ASN A 200 4.13 4.89 18.73
CA ASN A 200 3.85 4.26 20.02
C ASN A 200 3.56 2.75 19.92
N GLY A 201 4.03 2.11 18.85
CA GLY A 201 3.80 0.71 18.59
C GLY A 201 4.67 -0.19 19.46
N PHE A 202 4.14 -1.35 19.80
CA PHE A 202 4.88 -2.44 20.43
C PHE A 202 4.57 -3.75 19.72
N SER A 203 5.52 -4.69 19.74
CA SER A 203 5.31 -6.11 19.45
C SER A 203 5.66 -6.93 20.69
N LEU A 204 4.90 -8.00 20.93
CA LEU A 204 5.18 -8.98 21.98
C LEU A 204 5.20 -10.38 21.36
N GLU A 205 6.19 -11.18 21.71
CA GLU A 205 6.20 -12.61 21.41
C GLU A 205 5.86 -13.42 22.64
N THR A 206 5.10 -14.48 22.42
CA THR A 206 4.84 -15.55 23.38
C THR A 206 5.24 -16.87 22.73
N ALA A 207 5.09 -17.98 23.45
CA ALA A 207 5.30 -19.31 22.87
C ALA A 207 4.35 -19.63 21.70
N ASN A 208 3.18 -18.97 21.61
CA ASN A 208 2.13 -19.34 20.64
C ASN A 208 1.73 -18.22 19.67
N THR A 209 1.93 -16.97 20.06
CA THR A 209 1.32 -15.82 19.40
C THR A 209 2.27 -14.64 19.37
N THR A 210 2.28 -13.93 18.23
CA THR A 210 2.92 -12.62 18.11
C THR A 210 1.84 -11.54 18.13
N TYR A 211 1.82 -10.77 19.20
CA TYR A 211 0.93 -9.65 19.40
C TYR A 211 1.58 -8.35 18.94
N PHE A 212 0.74 -7.38 18.59
CA PHE A 212 1.19 -6.01 18.39
C PHE A 212 0.10 -5.02 18.75
N GLY A 213 0.47 -3.78 18.95
CA GLY A 213 -0.49 -2.78 19.40
C GLY A 213 0.12 -1.40 19.50
N THR A 214 -0.64 -0.50 20.12
CA THR A 214 -0.16 0.85 20.44
C THR A 214 -0.31 1.14 21.93
N LEU A 215 0.63 1.91 22.46
CA LEU A 215 0.62 2.44 23.81
C LEU A 215 0.20 3.90 23.82
N ASP A 216 -0.39 4.28 24.94
CA ASP A 216 -0.49 5.64 25.42
C ASP A 216 0.01 5.62 26.86
N HIS A 217 1.20 6.19 27.07
CA HIS A 217 1.97 6.03 28.29
C HIS A 217 2.22 4.55 28.62
N ASP A 218 1.64 4.06 29.71
CA ASP A 218 1.73 2.69 30.23
C ASP A 218 0.50 1.83 29.88
N HIS A 219 -0.45 2.36 29.12
CA HIS A 219 -1.69 1.67 28.76
C HIS A 219 -1.73 1.29 27.28
N VAL A 220 -2.07 0.03 27.02
CA VAL A 220 -2.36 -0.50 25.69
C VAL A 220 -3.70 0.06 25.22
N ARG A 221 -3.69 0.72 24.06
CA ARG A 221 -4.86 1.32 23.41
C ARG A 221 -5.42 0.48 22.28
N GLU A 222 -4.56 -0.30 21.64
CA GLU A 222 -4.87 -1.24 20.57
C GLU A 222 -4.08 -2.52 20.84
N LEU A 223 -4.73 -3.67 20.70
CA LEU A 223 -4.09 -4.97 20.80
C LEU A 223 -4.57 -5.83 19.64
N CYS A 224 -3.62 -6.38 18.89
CA CYS A 224 -3.82 -7.15 17.67
C CYS A 224 -2.93 -8.39 17.67
N ILE A 225 -3.27 -9.34 16.80
CA ILE A 225 -2.47 -10.55 16.56
C ILE A 225 -1.91 -10.49 15.15
N ALA A 226 -0.59 -10.59 14.99
CA ALA A 226 0.04 -10.74 13.68
C ALA A 226 0.14 -12.22 13.29
N ILE A 227 0.73 -13.03 14.17
CA ILE A 227 0.98 -14.45 13.95
C ILE A 227 0.31 -15.23 15.08
N SER A 228 -0.35 -16.34 14.72
CA SER A 228 -1.06 -17.22 15.66
C SER A 228 -0.91 -18.67 15.21
N ASN A 229 -0.98 -19.58 16.19
CA ASN A 229 -1.08 -21.02 15.96
C ASN A 229 -2.32 -21.59 16.67
N ASP A 230 -2.50 -22.91 16.64
CA ASP A 230 -3.67 -23.58 17.23
C ASP A 230 -3.83 -23.33 18.75
N LYS A 231 -2.73 -23.05 19.46
CA LYS A 231 -2.73 -22.78 20.91
C LYS A 231 -3.01 -21.32 21.25
N SER A 232 -2.92 -20.39 20.29
CA SER A 232 -3.25 -18.97 20.49
C SER A 232 -4.67 -18.77 21.03
N ILE A 233 -5.59 -19.71 20.76
CA ILE A 233 -6.96 -19.64 21.28
C ILE A 233 -7.02 -19.58 22.81
N LEU A 234 -6.10 -20.25 23.51
CA LEU A 234 -6.08 -20.28 24.98
C LEU A 234 -5.70 -18.90 25.53
N GLU A 235 -4.68 -18.26 24.94
CA GLU A 235 -4.27 -16.91 25.30
C GLU A 235 -5.35 -15.87 24.96
N ILE A 236 -6.03 -16.02 23.82
CA ILE A 236 -7.16 -15.15 23.44
C ILE A 236 -8.28 -15.22 24.48
N LEU A 237 -8.69 -16.42 24.89
CA LEU A 237 -9.73 -16.62 25.89
C LEU A 237 -9.31 -16.02 27.24
N GLU A 238 -8.05 -16.17 27.62
CA GLU A 238 -7.51 -15.63 28.85
C GLU A 238 -7.47 -14.09 28.85
N ILE A 239 -6.99 -13.46 27.77
CA ILE A 239 -7.04 -11.99 27.58
C ILE A 239 -8.49 -11.50 27.67
N ASN A 240 -9.41 -12.14 26.93
CA ASN A 240 -10.82 -11.76 26.92
C ASN A 240 -11.43 -11.80 28.32
N LYS A 241 -11.11 -12.84 29.09
CA LYS A 241 -11.61 -13.02 30.45
C LYS A 241 -11.02 -11.99 31.43
N VAL A 242 -9.70 -11.81 31.42
CA VAL A 242 -9.00 -10.94 32.39
C VAL A 242 -9.30 -9.47 32.15
N PHE A 243 -9.37 -9.04 30.89
CA PHE A 243 -9.54 -7.63 30.53
C PHE A 243 -10.95 -7.28 30.05
N ASN A 244 -11.90 -8.22 30.12
CA ASN A 244 -13.26 -8.07 29.63
C ASN A 244 -13.30 -7.57 28.17
N LEU A 245 -12.72 -8.38 27.27
CA LEU A 245 -12.62 -8.09 25.84
C LEU A 245 -13.31 -9.17 25.00
N VAL A 246 -13.44 -8.88 23.72
CA VAL A 246 -13.72 -9.84 22.66
C VAL A 246 -12.61 -9.78 21.63
N PHE A 247 -12.31 -10.91 21.01
CA PHE A 247 -11.38 -10.98 19.90
C PHE A 247 -12.12 -11.17 18.60
N VAL A 248 -11.69 -10.45 17.56
CA VAL A 248 -12.30 -10.48 16.24
C VAL A 248 -11.23 -10.81 15.20
N ASN A 249 -11.49 -11.84 14.40
CA ASN A 249 -10.78 -12.07 13.14
C ASN A 249 -11.66 -11.61 11.99
N TRP A 250 -11.37 -10.42 11.47
CA TRP A 250 -12.18 -9.78 10.43
C TRP A 250 -12.19 -10.53 9.11
N TYR A 251 -11.09 -11.21 8.77
CA TYR A 251 -10.97 -11.93 7.50
C TYR A 251 -12.03 -13.03 7.39
N TYR A 252 -12.21 -13.81 8.46
CA TYR A 252 -13.15 -14.94 8.50
C TYR A 252 -14.50 -14.60 9.15
N CYS A 253 -14.66 -13.39 9.69
CA CYS A 253 -15.80 -13.02 10.53
C CYS A 253 -15.92 -13.90 11.79
N ASP A 254 -14.80 -14.28 12.38
CA ASP A 254 -14.79 -15.03 13.64
C ASP A 254 -14.79 -14.08 14.83
N LEU A 255 -15.59 -14.41 15.83
CA LEU A 255 -15.73 -13.66 17.08
C LEU A 255 -15.55 -14.62 18.24
N ILE A 256 -14.52 -14.37 19.05
CA ILE A 256 -14.24 -15.14 20.26
C ILE A 256 -14.55 -14.25 21.46
N LYS A 257 -15.40 -14.74 22.35
CA LYS A 257 -15.80 -14.08 23.60
C LYS A 257 -15.18 -14.80 24.80
N SER A 258 -15.23 -14.20 25.98
CA SER A 258 -14.84 -14.82 27.25
C SER A 258 -15.77 -15.96 27.67
#